data_AF-E9PI64-F1
#
_entry.id   AF-E9PI64-F1
#
_cell.length_a   1.000
_cell.length_b   1.000
_cell.length_c   1.000
_cell.angle_alpha   90.00
_cell.angle_beta   90.00
_cell.angle_gamma   90.00
#
_symmetry.space_group_name_H-M   'P 1'
#
loop_
_entity.id
_entity.type
_entity.pdbx_description
1 polymer ?
#
loop_
_entity_poly.entity_id
_entity_poly.type
_entity_poly.pdbx_seq_one_letter_code
_entity_poly.pdbx_strand_id
1 'polypeptide(L)'
;MSWIKEGELSLWERFCANIIKAGPMPKHIAFIMDGNRRYAKKCQVERQEGHSQGFNKLAETLRWCLNLGILEVTVYAFSIENFKRSKSEVDGLMDLARQKFSRLMEEKEKLQKHGVCIRVLGDLHLLPLD
;
A
#
# COMPACT_ATOMS: atom_id res chain seq x y z
N MET A 1 -6.63 7.19 -7.09
CA MET A 1 -6.46 5.75 -7.35
C MET A 1 -7.07 4.95 -6.21
N SER A 2 -7.77 3.86 -6.53
CA SER A 2 -8.52 3.02 -5.59
C SER A 2 -7.62 2.17 -4.69
N TRP A 3 -8.10 1.85 -3.49
CA TRP A 3 -7.45 0.89 -2.57
C TRP A 3 -7.53 -0.54 -3.08
N ILE A 4 -8.62 -0.87 -3.77
CA ILE A 4 -8.83 -2.18 -4.36
C ILE A 4 -8.66 -2.07 -5.87
N LYS A 5 -7.55 -2.62 -6.36
CA LYS A 5 -7.39 -2.88 -7.78
C LYS A 5 -7.90 -4.29 -8.07
N GLU A 6 -8.89 -4.40 -8.94
CA GLU A 6 -9.26 -5.69 -9.53
C GLU A 6 -8.24 -6.04 -10.65
N GLY A 7 -8.09 -7.32 -10.95
CA GLY A 7 -7.24 -7.78 -12.05
C GLY A 7 -6.69 -9.18 -11.81
N GLU A 8 -6.64 -9.94 -12.89
CA GLU A 8 -6.14 -11.32 -12.89
C GLU A 8 -4.64 -11.36 -13.13
N LEU A 9 -4.01 -12.45 -12.69
CA LEU A 9 -2.64 -12.77 -13.06
C LEU A 9 -2.59 -13.11 -14.55
N SER A 10 -1.53 -12.68 -15.23
CA SER A 10 -1.23 -13.09 -16.60
C SER A 10 -1.00 -14.60 -16.69
N LEU A 11 -0.97 -15.14 -17.92
CA LEU A 11 -0.81 -16.58 -18.14
C LEU A 11 0.44 -17.16 -17.45
N TRP A 12 1.58 -16.47 -17.59
CA TRP A 12 2.84 -16.91 -16.99
C TRP A 12 2.85 -16.77 -15.47
N GLU A 13 2.34 -15.66 -14.93
CA GLU A 13 2.22 -15.46 -13.49
C GLU A 13 1.31 -16.54 -12.87
N ARG A 14 0.18 -16.85 -13.51
CA ARG A 14 -0.75 -17.90 -13.06
C ARG A 14 -0.12 -19.29 -13.14
N PHE A 15 0.60 -19.60 -14.21
CA PHE A 15 1.31 -20.88 -14.35
C PHE A 15 2.32 -21.08 -13.22
N CYS A 16 3.21 -20.10 -12.99
CA CYS A 16 4.17 -20.14 -11.90
C CYS A 16 3.50 -20.17 -10.53
N ALA A 17 2.42 -19.39 -10.34
CA ALA A 17 1.64 -19.37 -9.10
C ALA A 17 1.07 -20.75 -8.76
N ASN A 18 0.57 -21.50 -9.74
CA ASN A 18 0.03 -22.84 -9.51
C ASN A 18 1.11 -23.83 -9.06
N ILE A 19 2.33 -23.73 -9.62
CA ILE A 19 3.46 -24.58 -9.24
C ILE A 19 3.87 -24.27 -7.79
N ILE A 20 4.07 -23.00 -7.44
CA ILE A 20 4.50 -22.62 -6.08
C ILE A 20 3.43 -22.91 -5.02
N LYS A 21 2.14 -22.81 -5.38
CA LYS A 21 1.01 -23.15 -4.51
C LYS A 21 0.92 -24.65 -4.16
N ALA A 22 1.62 -25.52 -4.88
CA ALA A 22 1.74 -26.93 -4.51
C ALA A 22 2.61 -27.14 -3.26
N GLY A 23 3.45 -26.14 -2.92
CA GLY A 23 4.25 -26.12 -1.71
C GLY A 23 3.61 -25.32 -0.56
N PRO A 24 4.34 -25.13 0.55
CA PRO A 24 3.89 -24.29 1.65
C PRO A 24 3.83 -22.82 1.21
N MET A 25 2.68 -22.18 1.41
CA MET A 25 2.48 -20.76 1.12
C MET A 25 2.49 -19.93 2.42
N PRO A 26 3.09 -18.73 2.41
CA PRO A 26 3.00 -17.81 3.53
C PRO A 26 1.54 -17.37 3.73
N LYS A 27 1.10 -17.29 4.98
CA LYS A 27 -0.24 -16.79 5.33
C LYS A 27 -0.25 -15.27 5.55
N HIS A 28 0.90 -14.72 5.91
CA HIS A 28 1.11 -13.31 6.22
C HIS A 28 2.46 -12.85 5.67
N ILE A 29 2.48 -11.69 4.99
CA ILE A 29 3.70 -11.04 4.51
C ILE A 29 3.76 -9.59 5.01
N ALA A 30 4.94 -9.15 5.44
CA ALA A 30 5.20 -7.76 5.79
C ALA A 30 6.13 -7.07 4.77
N PHE A 31 5.84 -5.81 4.42
CA PHE A 31 6.63 -5.01 3.48
C PHE A 31 7.11 -3.70 4.11
N ILE A 32 8.39 -3.39 3.95
CA ILE A 32 8.95 -2.06 4.18
C ILE A 32 8.99 -1.35 2.83
N MET A 33 8.07 -0.39 2.61
CA MET A 33 7.91 0.29 1.32
C MET A 33 8.85 1.49 1.18
N ASP A 34 10.16 1.24 1.24
CA ASP A 34 11.18 2.28 1.08
C ASP A 34 11.57 2.51 -0.39
N GLY A 35 12.17 3.66 -0.68
CA GLY A 35 12.74 3.99 -1.98
C GLY A 35 11.95 4.99 -2.80
N ASN A 36 10.77 5.44 -2.34
CA ASN A 36 9.90 6.38 -3.07
C ASN A 36 10.62 7.67 -3.49
N ARG A 37 11.48 8.24 -2.63
CA ARG A 37 12.28 9.44 -2.94
C ARG A 37 13.36 9.18 -4.01
N ARG A 38 14.02 8.01 -3.95
CA ARG A 38 15.03 7.59 -4.92
C ARG A 38 14.39 7.31 -6.27
N TYR A 39 13.22 6.69 -6.27
CA TYR A 39 12.38 6.49 -7.44
C TYR A 39 11.97 7.82 -8.07
N ALA A 40 11.44 8.78 -7.29
CA ALA A 40 11.06 10.10 -7.78
C ALA A 40 12.23 10.80 -8.49
N LYS A 41 13.42 10.80 -7.86
CA LYS A 41 14.64 11.35 -8.45
C LYS A 41 15.01 10.65 -9.77
N LYS A 42 14.94 9.31 -9.81
CA LYS A 42 15.26 8.53 -11.01
C LYS A 42 14.30 8.83 -12.17
N CYS A 43 13.03 9.01 -11.87
CA CYS A 43 11.98 9.31 -12.85
C CYS A 43 11.85 10.81 -13.16
N GLN A 44 12.68 11.67 -12.54
CA GLN A 44 12.62 13.13 -12.70
C GLN A 44 11.25 13.73 -12.35
N VAL A 45 10.57 13.15 -11.35
CA VAL A 45 9.29 13.62 -10.83
C VAL A 45 9.45 14.17 -9.41
N GLU A 46 8.44 14.91 -8.94
CA GLU A 46 8.42 15.42 -7.57
C GLU A 46 8.38 14.29 -6.53
N ARG A 47 8.89 14.58 -5.32
CA ARG A 47 8.90 13.59 -4.22
C ARG A 47 7.49 13.11 -3.87
N GLN A 48 6.54 14.02 -3.89
CA GLN A 48 5.14 13.73 -3.60
C GLN A 48 4.55 12.73 -4.60
N GLU A 49 4.88 12.89 -5.89
CA GLU A 49 4.47 11.95 -6.92
C GLU A 49 5.11 10.57 -6.69
N GLY A 50 6.37 10.51 -6.27
CA GLY A 50 7.01 9.26 -5.86
C GLY A 50 6.25 8.53 -4.74
N HIS A 51 5.75 9.25 -3.74
CA HIS A 51 4.93 8.67 -2.67
C HIS A 51 3.55 8.23 -3.16
N SER A 52 2.92 9.01 -4.03
CA SER A 52 1.66 8.63 -4.69
C SER A 52 1.83 7.32 -5.49
N GLN A 53 2.93 7.17 -6.21
CA GLN A 53 3.26 5.94 -6.94
C GLN A 53 3.56 4.77 -6.01
N GLY A 54 4.20 5.01 -4.87
CA GLY A 54 4.35 4.02 -3.81
C GLY A 54 3.01 3.47 -3.33
N PHE A 55 2.02 4.34 -3.10
CA PHE A 55 0.66 3.91 -2.75
C PHE A 55 -0.02 3.13 -3.90
N ASN A 56 0.18 3.55 -5.15
CA ASN A 56 -0.36 2.81 -6.30
C ASN A 56 0.21 1.40 -6.41
N LYS A 57 1.49 1.22 -6.03
CA LYS A 57 2.16 -0.07 -5.97
C LYS A 57 1.68 -0.92 -4.80
N LEU A 58 1.37 -0.32 -3.65
CA LEU A 58 0.72 -1.00 -2.53
C LEU A 58 -0.59 -1.66 -2.97
N ALA A 59 -1.52 -0.90 -3.56
CA ALA A 59 -2.81 -1.41 -3.99
C ALA A 59 -2.68 -2.57 -5.01
N GLU A 60 -1.68 -2.50 -5.88
CA GLU A 60 -1.37 -3.56 -6.84
C GLU A 60 -0.79 -4.81 -6.16
N THR A 61 0.08 -4.62 -5.15
CA THR A 61 0.70 -5.71 -4.39
C THR A 61 -0.34 -6.45 -3.54
N LEU A 62 -1.28 -5.73 -2.92
CA LEU A 62 -2.39 -6.34 -2.17
C LEU A 62 -3.25 -7.22 -3.08
N ARG A 63 -3.54 -6.78 -4.30
CA ARG A 63 -4.22 -7.60 -5.31
C ARG A 63 -3.43 -8.87 -5.64
N TRP A 64 -2.11 -8.78 -5.82
CA TRP A 64 -1.28 -9.96 -6.07
C TRP A 64 -1.31 -10.94 -4.89
N CYS A 65 -1.17 -10.45 -3.66
CA CYS A 65 -1.29 -11.28 -2.46
C CYS A 65 -2.64 -12.01 -2.42
N LEU A 66 -3.74 -11.30 -2.70
CA LEU A 66 -5.07 -11.89 -2.76
C LEU A 66 -5.18 -12.99 -3.83
N ASN A 67 -4.69 -12.74 -5.05
CA ASN A 67 -4.66 -13.72 -6.13
C ASN A 67 -3.79 -14.95 -5.80
N LEU A 68 -2.76 -14.76 -4.98
CA LEU A 68 -1.90 -15.83 -4.47
C LEU A 68 -2.50 -16.57 -3.25
N GLY A 69 -3.64 -16.13 -2.73
CA GLY A 69 -4.28 -16.73 -1.56
C GLY A 69 -3.63 -16.33 -0.23
N ILE A 70 -2.84 -15.26 -0.22
CA ILE A 70 -2.21 -14.68 0.97
C ILE A 70 -3.19 -13.66 1.54
N LEU A 71 -3.75 -13.95 2.72
CA LEU A 71 -4.90 -13.22 3.25
C LEU A 71 -4.51 -12.06 4.18
N GLU A 72 -3.26 -12.02 4.67
CA GLU A 72 -2.81 -10.98 5.58
C GLU A 72 -1.53 -10.30 5.08
N VAL A 73 -1.53 -8.97 5.13
CA VAL A 73 -0.39 -8.14 4.71
C VAL A 73 -0.19 -7.00 5.70
N THR A 74 1.06 -6.80 6.13
CA THR A 74 1.46 -5.63 6.92
C THR A 74 2.36 -4.75 6.08
N VAL A 75 2.15 -3.44 6.12
CA VAL A 75 3.02 -2.49 5.41
C VAL A 75 3.51 -1.40 6.33
N TYR A 76 4.79 -1.09 6.23
CA TYR A 76 5.37 0.03 6.95
C TYR A 76 5.27 1.28 6.09
N ALA A 77 4.24 2.10 6.36
CA ALA A 77 3.91 3.28 5.56
C ALA A 77 4.58 4.56 6.08
N PHE A 78 4.69 4.73 7.39
CA PHE A 78 5.23 5.94 8.02
C PHE A 78 5.88 5.60 9.37
N SER A 79 7.10 6.07 9.61
CA SER A 79 7.83 5.88 10.86
C SER A 79 7.78 7.15 11.72
N ILE A 80 7.84 7.01 13.06
CA ILE A 80 8.02 8.15 13.98
C ILE A 80 9.26 8.98 13.61
N GLU A 81 10.33 8.31 13.14
CA GLU A 81 11.54 8.99 12.65
C GLU A 81 11.28 9.88 11.43
N ASN A 82 10.18 9.67 10.69
CA ASN A 82 9.84 10.48 9.53
C ASN A 82 9.30 11.87 9.91
N PHE A 83 8.86 12.08 11.15
CA PHE A 83 8.54 13.43 11.64
C PHE A 83 9.76 14.37 11.66
N LYS A 84 10.99 13.82 11.69
CA LYS A 84 12.24 14.60 11.65
C LYS A 84 12.58 15.13 10.25
N ARG A 85 11.79 14.81 9.22
CA ARG A 85 11.98 15.33 7.85
C ARG A 85 11.52 16.78 7.75
N SER A 86 11.72 17.41 6.58
CA SER A 86 11.25 18.78 6.38
C SER A 86 9.73 18.85 6.52
N LYS A 87 9.24 19.95 7.11
CA LYS A 87 7.80 20.17 7.32
C LYS A 87 6.99 19.98 6.04
N SER A 88 7.44 20.55 4.92
CA SER A 88 6.79 20.39 3.61
C SER A 88 6.67 18.92 3.15
N GLU A 89 7.65 18.06 3.47
CA GLU A 89 7.57 16.64 3.12
C GLU A 89 6.60 15.90 4.05
N VAL A 90 6.62 16.20 5.35
CA VAL A 90 5.69 15.60 6.32
C VAL A 90 4.26 16.01 6.02
N ASP A 91 4.00 17.30 5.78
CA ASP A 91 2.68 17.82 5.42
C ASP A 91 2.15 17.14 4.15
N GLY A 92 2.99 17.02 3.11
CA GLY A 92 2.62 16.29 1.89
C GLY A 92 2.29 14.81 2.14
N LEU A 93 3.02 14.12 3.02
CA LEU A 93 2.70 12.74 3.40
C LEU A 93 1.37 12.63 4.16
N MET A 94 1.09 13.58 5.06
CA MET A 94 -0.18 13.62 5.80
C MET A 94 -1.35 13.92 4.86
N ASP A 95 -1.19 14.85 3.92
CA ASP A 95 -2.20 15.14 2.90
C ASP A 95 -2.45 13.94 1.98
N LEU A 96 -1.40 13.20 1.63
CA LEU A 96 -1.56 11.95 0.91
C LEU A 96 -2.37 10.94 1.73
N ALA A 97 -2.04 10.77 3.01
CA ALA A 97 -2.78 9.88 3.91
C ALA A 97 -4.26 10.26 3.99
N ARG A 98 -4.59 11.53 4.25
CA ARG A 98 -5.95 12.08 4.25
C ARG A 98 -6.66 11.74 2.94
N GLN A 99 -6.05 12.07 1.81
CA GLN A 99 -6.64 11.81 0.49
C GLN A 99 -6.97 10.31 0.31
N LYS A 100 -6.06 9.41 0.70
CA LYS A 100 -6.29 7.98 0.54
C LYS A 100 -7.35 7.47 1.51
N PHE A 101 -7.33 7.85 2.78
CA PHE A 101 -8.33 7.41 3.74
C PHE A 101 -9.72 7.98 3.43
N SER A 102 -9.84 9.24 2.98
CA SER A 102 -11.12 9.78 2.51
C SER A 102 -11.66 8.99 1.32
N ARG A 103 -10.80 8.64 0.36
CA ARG A 103 -11.19 7.81 -0.77
C ARG A 103 -11.58 6.38 -0.38
N LEU A 104 -10.99 5.84 0.68
CA LEU A 104 -11.38 4.53 1.21
C LEU A 104 -12.85 4.51 1.61
N MET A 105 -13.35 5.61 2.19
CA MET A 105 -14.76 5.75 2.59
C MET A 105 -15.71 5.75 1.39
N GLU A 106 -15.29 6.32 0.26
CA GLU A 106 -16.03 6.29 -1.01
C GLU A 106 -16.07 4.87 -1.63
N GLU A 107 -15.14 3.99 -1.24
CA GLU A 107 -14.96 2.65 -1.82
C GLU A 107 -15.51 1.53 -0.91
N LYS A 108 -16.39 1.88 0.04
CA LYS A 108 -16.97 0.94 1.03
C LYS A 108 -17.61 -0.30 0.41
N GLU A 109 -18.34 -0.13 -0.70
CA GLU A 109 -18.97 -1.26 -1.41
C GLU A 109 -17.94 -2.25 -1.95
N LYS A 110 -16.81 -1.75 -2.48
CA LYS A 110 -15.72 -2.61 -2.95
C LYS A 110 -15.03 -3.34 -1.80
N LEU A 111 -14.82 -2.66 -0.67
CA LEU A 111 -14.25 -3.26 0.53
C LEU A 111 -15.14 -4.39 1.06
N GLN A 112 -16.45 -4.16 1.10
CA GLN A 112 -17.42 -5.17 1.51
C GLN A 112 -17.44 -6.35 0.53
N LYS A 113 -17.50 -6.09 -0.78
CA LYS A 113 -17.48 -7.12 -1.83
C LYS A 113 -16.25 -8.03 -1.72
N HIS A 114 -15.08 -7.47 -1.40
CA HIS A 114 -13.82 -8.22 -1.32
C HIS A 114 -13.46 -8.66 0.11
N GLY A 115 -14.29 -8.35 1.11
CA GLY A 115 -14.04 -8.70 2.51
C GLY A 115 -12.75 -8.10 3.10
N VAL A 116 -12.35 -6.90 2.67
CA VAL A 116 -11.09 -6.28 3.10
C VAL A 116 -11.24 -5.62 4.46
N CYS A 117 -10.40 -6.01 5.42
CA CYS A 117 -10.26 -5.37 6.73
C CYS A 117 -8.96 -4.56 6.77
N ILE A 118 -9.04 -3.29 7.18
CA ILE A 118 -7.88 -2.41 7.33
C ILE A 118 -7.71 -2.07 8.81
N ARG A 119 -6.48 -2.20 9.30
CA ARG A 119 -6.07 -1.80 10.66
C ARG A 119 -4.88 -0.87 10.55
N VAL A 120 -4.93 0.26 11.24
CA VAL A 120 -3.81 1.20 11.33
C VAL A 120 -3.17 1.02 12.70
N LEU A 121 -1.88 0.67 12.71
CA LEU A 121 -1.13 0.36 13.93
C LEU A 121 -0.02 1.40 14.13
N GLY A 122 0.12 1.93 15.35
CA GLY A 122 1.17 2.87 15.74
C GLY A 122 0.72 3.83 16.84
N ASP A 123 1.59 4.78 17.18
CA ASP A 123 1.31 5.85 18.13
C ASP A 123 0.44 6.95 17.50
N LEU A 124 -0.83 6.62 17.25
CA LEU A 124 -1.75 7.47 16.47
C LEU A 124 -1.98 8.86 17.08
N HIS A 125 -1.75 9.02 18.38
CA HIS A 125 -1.83 10.32 19.06
C HIS A 125 -0.74 11.32 18.61
N LEU A 126 0.29 10.86 17.88
CA LEU A 126 1.30 11.72 17.27
C LEU A 126 0.88 12.29 15.92
N LEU A 127 -0.19 11.76 15.32
CA LEU A 127 -0.74 12.27 14.07
C LEU A 127 -1.55 13.56 14.31
N PRO A 128 -1.80 14.36 13.26
CA PRO A 128 -2.80 15.41 13.30
C PRO A 128 -4.16 14.89 13.78
N LEU A 129 -4.96 15.78 14.38
CA LEU A 129 -6.24 15.40 15.01
C LEU A 129 -7.33 15.03 13.98
N ASP A 130 -7.23 15.56 12.77
CA ASP A 130 -8.17 15.38 11.66
C ASP A 130 -7.91 14.07 10.89
#